data_AF-A0A3D4W5C6-F1
#
_entry.id   AF-A0A3D4W5C6-F1
#
_cell.length_a   1.000
_cell.length_b   1.000
_cell.length_c   1.000
_cell.angle_alpha   90.00
_cell.angle_beta   90.00
_cell.angle_gamma   90.00
#
_symmetry.space_group_name_H-M   'P 1'
#
loop_
_entity.id
_entity.type
_entity.pdbx_description
1 polymer ?
#
loop_
_entity_poly.entity_id
_entity_poly.type
_entity_poly.pdbx_seq_one_letter_code
_entity_poly.pdbx_strand_id
1 'polypeptide(L)'
;MISFLLCLALLIIGYFVYGKIVDNTFGPDDRETPAVRINDGVDYVVMPQWKLFLVQLLNIAGLGPIFGALQGALWGPVVFLWITFGTIFAGGVHDYFSGMMSERNDGASIAEVTGRYLG
;
A
#
# COMPACT_ATOMS: atom_id res chain seq x y z
N MET A 1 18.71 -8.52 17.41
CA MET A 1 17.63 -7.90 18.22
C MET A 1 17.65 -6.38 18.14
N ILE A 2 18.82 -5.72 18.29
CA ILE A 2 18.92 -4.26 18.17
C ILE A 2 18.46 -3.76 16.79
N SER A 3 18.91 -4.39 15.70
CA SER A 3 18.49 -4.06 14.33
C SER A 3 16.98 -4.15 14.13
N PHE A 4 16.35 -5.18 14.68
CA PHE A 4 14.90 -5.37 14.64
C PHE A 4 14.16 -4.22 15.34
N LEU A 5 14.55 -3.86 16.58
CA LEU A 5 13.91 -2.78 17.33
C LEU A 5 14.11 -1.42 16.65
N LEU A 6 15.29 -1.17 16.09
CA LEU A 6 15.59 0.03 15.33
C LEU A 6 14.72 0.12 14.07
N CYS A 7 14.61 -0.97 13.32
CA CYS A 7 13.76 -1.05 12.13
C CYS A 7 12.28 -0.83 12.45
N LEU A 8 11.78 -1.41 13.56
CA LEU A 8 10.42 -1.19 14.03
C LEU A 8 10.18 0.30 14.36
N ALA A 9 11.11 0.93 15.07
CA ALA A 9 11.04 2.36 15.35
C ALA A 9 11.07 3.20 14.06
N LEU A 10 11.92 2.85 13.08
CA LEU A 10 11.97 3.52 11.79
C LEU A 10 10.66 3.38 11.00
N LEU A 11 9.99 2.23 11.03
CA LEU A 11 8.69 2.06 10.39
C LEU A 11 7.63 2.97 11.01
N ILE A 12 7.59 3.04 12.35
CA ILE A 12 6.64 3.91 13.07
C ILE A 12 6.92 5.39 12.76
N ILE A 13 8.18 5.82 12.85
CA ILE A 13 8.56 7.21 12.54
C ILE A 13 8.30 7.51 11.05
N GLY A 14 8.66 6.60 10.16
CA GLY A 14 8.46 6.71 8.72
C GLY A 14 6.98 6.88 8.35
N TYR A 15 6.08 6.14 9.02
CA TYR A 15 4.64 6.31 8.84
C TYR A 15 4.18 7.75 9.13
N PHE A 16 4.59 8.33 10.26
CA PHE A 16 4.17 9.69 10.63
C PHE A 16 4.89 10.80 9.86
N VAL A 17 6.16 10.62 9.51
CA VAL A 17 6.98 11.64 8.85
C VAL A 17 6.85 11.55 7.34
N TYR A 18 7.24 10.41 6.77
CA TYR A 18 7.26 10.23 5.32
C TYR A 18 5.86 9.97 4.77
N GLY A 19 5.01 9.23 5.50
CA GLY A 19 3.61 9.06 5.13
C GLY A 19 2.87 10.38 5.00
N LYS A 20 3.15 11.35 5.88
CA LYS A 20 2.60 12.72 5.76
C LYS A 20 3.09 13.47 4.53
N ILE A 21 4.35 13.28 4.12
CA ILE A 21 4.88 13.88 2.89
C ILE A 21 4.16 13.31 1.66
N VAL A 22 3.96 11.99 1.63
CA VAL A 22 3.25 11.29 0.55
C VAL A 22 1.79 11.74 0.49
N ASP A 23 1.11 11.80 1.64
CA ASP A 23 -0.28 12.26 1.75
C ASP A 23 -0.44 13.71 1.28
N ASN A 24 0.46 14.61 1.66
CA ASN A 24 0.43 16.00 1.19
C ASN A 24 0.65 16.15 -0.33
N THR A 25 1.22 15.15 -1.00
CA THR A 25 1.53 15.22 -2.43
C THR A 25 0.33 14.83 -3.30
N PHE A 26 -0.44 13.82 -2.88
CA PHE A 26 -1.49 13.21 -3.72
C PHE A 26 -2.79 12.88 -2.98
N GLY A 27 -2.94 13.46 -1.78
CA GLY A 27 -4.00 13.33 -0.78
C GLY A 27 -5.42 13.04 -1.28
N PRO A 28 -6.30 12.49 -0.42
CA PRO A 28 -7.68 12.24 -0.78
C PRO A 28 -8.38 13.55 -1.17
N ASP A 29 -9.23 13.46 -2.19
CA ASP A 29 -10.05 14.58 -2.67
C ASP A 29 -11.48 14.44 -2.11
N ASP A 30 -12.30 15.49 -2.24
CA ASP A 30 -13.70 15.51 -1.77
C ASP A 30 -14.67 14.76 -2.70
N ARG A 31 -14.15 13.94 -3.62
CA ARG A 31 -14.97 13.21 -4.61
C ARG A 31 -15.65 12.02 -3.95
N GLU A 32 -16.87 11.73 -4.43
CA GLU A 32 -17.51 10.47 -4.07
C GLU A 32 -16.75 9.29 -4.68
N THR A 33 -16.36 8.36 -3.81
CA THR A 33 -15.66 7.15 -4.25
C THR A 33 -16.52 6.33 -5.22
N PRO A 34 -15.91 5.60 -6.17
CA PRO A 34 -16.65 4.73 -7.10
C PRO A 34 -17.56 3.72 -6.41
N ALA A 35 -17.18 3.26 -5.22
CA ALA A 35 -17.98 2.37 -4.38
C ALA A 35 -19.35 2.95 -3.99
N VAL A 36 -19.44 4.28 -3.83
CA VAL A 36 -20.69 4.98 -3.49
C VAL A 36 -21.44 5.43 -4.75
N ARG A 37 -20.73 6.01 -5.71
CA ARG A 37 -21.34 6.62 -6.91
C ARG A 37 -21.87 5.59 -7.91
N ILE A 38 -21.17 4.48 -8.12
CA ILE A 38 -21.56 3.43 -9.08
C ILE A 38 -22.43 2.38 -8.37
N ASN A 39 -21.96 1.87 -7.22
CA ASN A 39 -22.67 0.98 -6.30
C ASN A 39 -23.56 -0.08 -6.99
N ASP A 40 -22.97 -0.87 -7.88
CA ASP A 40 -23.68 -1.87 -8.69
C ASP A 40 -24.02 -3.16 -7.93
N GLY A 41 -23.53 -3.30 -6.70
CA GLY A 41 -23.77 -4.48 -5.86
C GLY A 41 -22.88 -5.67 -6.18
N VAL A 42 -21.96 -5.56 -7.16
CA VAL A 42 -21.06 -6.64 -7.59
C VAL A 42 -19.62 -6.17 -7.53
N ASP A 43 -19.20 -5.26 -8.41
CA ASP A 43 -17.83 -4.75 -8.50
C ASP A 43 -17.62 -3.53 -7.59
N TYR A 44 -18.67 -2.72 -7.42
CA TYR A 44 -18.66 -1.53 -6.59
C TYR A 44 -19.64 -1.70 -5.43
N VAL A 45 -19.10 -1.93 -4.23
CA VAL A 45 -19.90 -2.11 -3.01
C VAL A 45 -19.28 -1.35 -1.86
N VAL A 46 -20.10 -0.59 -1.15
CA VAL A 46 -19.69 0.06 0.09
C VAL A 46 -19.45 -0.99 1.17
N MET A 47 -18.22 -1.06 1.67
CA MET A 47 -17.83 -1.99 2.72
C MET A 47 -17.43 -1.28 4.01
N PRO A 48 -17.68 -1.89 5.18
CA PRO A 48 -17.19 -1.37 6.45
C PRO A 48 -15.66 -1.39 6.49
N GLN A 49 -15.06 -0.38 7.12
CA GLN A 49 -13.61 -0.13 7.14
C GLN A 49 -12.77 -1.33 7.60
N TRP A 50 -13.25 -2.11 8.57
CA TRP A 50 -12.53 -3.29 9.05
C TRP A 50 -12.41 -4.40 7.99
N LYS A 51 -13.41 -4.53 7.10
CA LYS A 51 -13.34 -5.47 5.97
C LYS A 51 -12.35 -4.98 4.93
N LEU A 52 -12.37 -3.67 4.61
CA LEU A 52 -11.41 -3.06 3.69
C LEU A 52 -9.97 -3.28 4.17
N PHE A 53 -9.72 -3.04 5.46
CA PHE A 53 -8.41 -3.30 6.07
C PHE A 53 -8.01 -4.78 5.96
N LEU A 54 -8.94 -5.69 6.26
CA LEU A 54 -8.67 -7.13 6.19
C LEU A 54 -8.38 -7.59 4.76
N VAL A 55 -9.11 -7.10 3.76
CA VAL A 55 -8.85 -7.39 2.34
C VAL A 55 -7.45 -6.93 1.95
N GLN A 56 -7.08 -5.70 2.31
CA GLN A 56 -5.74 -5.19 2.03
C GLN A 56 -4.66 -6.01 2.73
N LEU A 57 -4.89 -6.41 3.99
CA LEU A 57 -3.98 -7.26 4.74
C LEU A 57 -3.81 -8.63 4.06
N LEU A 58 -4.89 -9.27 3.62
CA LEU A 58 -4.83 -10.57 2.93
C LEU A 58 -4.06 -10.47 1.61
N ASN A 59 -4.22 -9.37 0.87
CA ASN A 59 -3.52 -9.15 -0.41
C ASN A 59 -1.99 -9.13 -0.26
N ILE A 60 -1.47 -8.66 0.87
CA ILE A 60 -0.01 -8.61 1.14
C ILE A 60 0.49 -9.81 1.97
N ALA A 61 -0.38 -10.40 2.79
CA ALA A 61 0.00 -11.43 3.76
C ALA A 61 0.47 -12.75 3.10
N GLY A 62 0.07 -13.02 1.86
CA GLY A 62 0.51 -14.23 1.15
C GLY A 62 1.99 -14.19 0.78
N LEU A 63 2.47 -13.06 0.25
CA LEU A 63 3.85 -12.94 -0.24
C LEU A 63 4.86 -12.70 0.90
N GLY A 64 4.44 -12.00 1.96
CA GLY A 64 5.31 -11.62 3.09
C GLY A 64 6.09 -12.78 3.74
N PRO A 65 5.44 -13.88 4.19
CA PRO A 65 6.12 -14.99 4.84
C PRO A 65 7.13 -15.72 3.95
N ILE A 66 6.80 -15.89 2.66
CA ILE A 66 7.65 -16.61 1.71
C ILE A 66 8.89 -15.77 1.40
N PHE A 67 8.69 -14.54 0.93
CA PHE A 67 9.79 -13.63 0.58
C PHE A 67 10.61 -13.22 1.82
N GLY A 68 9.94 -12.91 2.93
CA GLY A 68 10.61 -12.58 4.20
C GLY A 68 11.52 -13.70 4.71
N ALA A 69 11.05 -14.96 4.70
CA ALA A 69 11.88 -16.10 5.10
C ALA A 69 13.05 -16.32 4.14
N LEU A 70 12.81 -16.22 2.82
CA LEU A 70 13.84 -16.40 1.81
C LEU A 70 14.92 -15.32 1.88
N GLN A 71 14.53 -14.04 1.95
CA GLN A 71 15.49 -12.94 2.14
C GLN A 71 16.22 -13.04 3.48
N GLY A 72 15.56 -13.48 4.55
CA GLY A 72 16.20 -13.73 5.84
C GLY A 72 17.25 -14.83 5.79
N ALA A 73 16.99 -15.92 5.06
CA ALA A 73 17.94 -17.00 4.84
C ALA A 73 19.15 -16.55 4.00
N LEU A 74 18.92 -15.72 2.98
CA LEU A 74 19.98 -15.24 2.10
C LEU A 74 20.86 -14.17 2.78
N TRP A 75 20.26 -13.17 3.43
CA TRP A 75 20.95 -11.93 3.83
C TRP A 75 21.09 -11.77 5.35
N GLY A 76 20.59 -12.74 6.11
CA GLY A 76 20.66 -12.73 7.57
C GLY A 76 20.02 -11.47 8.17
N PRO A 77 20.53 -10.95 9.31
CA PRO A 77 19.94 -9.80 9.99
C PRO A 77 19.95 -8.47 9.21
N VAL A 78 20.74 -8.35 8.14
CA VAL A 78 20.78 -7.14 7.30
C VAL A 78 19.47 -6.96 6.53
N VAL A 79 18.71 -8.05 6.33
CA VAL A 79 17.41 -8.03 5.65
C VAL A 79 16.43 -7.02 6.25
N PHE A 80 16.47 -6.81 7.57
CA PHE A 80 15.56 -5.89 8.24
C PHE A 80 15.68 -4.46 7.71
N LEU A 81 16.89 -4.02 7.36
CA LEU A 81 17.11 -2.69 6.80
C LEU A 81 16.49 -2.59 5.40
N TRP A 82 16.69 -3.60 4.56
CA TRP A 82 16.14 -3.64 3.21
C TRP A 82 14.61 -3.64 3.21
N ILE A 83 14.01 -4.47 4.05
CA ILE A 83 12.55 -4.50 4.21
C ILE A 83 12.05 -3.14 4.71
N THR A 84 12.68 -2.59 5.76
CA THR A 84 12.27 -1.31 6.36
C THR A 84 12.30 -0.17 5.36
N PHE A 85 13.44 0.05 4.70
CA PHE A 85 13.59 1.14 3.75
C PHE A 85 12.75 0.92 2.49
N GLY A 86 12.66 -0.33 2.01
CA GLY A 86 11.79 -0.70 0.89
C GLY A 86 10.32 -0.40 1.19
N THR A 87 9.83 -0.73 2.39
CA THR A 87 8.45 -0.42 2.80
C THR A 87 8.20 1.07 2.89
N ILE A 88 9.11 1.85 3.47
CA ILE A 88 8.93 3.30 3.65
C ILE A 88 8.93 4.04 2.31
N PHE A 89 9.96 3.80 1.47
CA PHE A 89 10.18 4.63 0.28
C PHE A 89 9.54 4.10 -0.99
N ALA A 90 9.28 2.79 -1.08
CA ALA A 90 8.69 2.18 -2.27
C ALA A 90 7.30 1.60 -1.98
N GLY A 91 7.20 0.60 -1.10
CA GLY A 91 5.95 -0.16 -0.90
C GLY A 91 4.76 0.71 -0.49
N GLY A 92 4.89 1.47 0.60
CA GLY A 92 3.81 2.33 1.08
C GLY A 92 3.44 3.45 0.10
N VAL A 93 4.43 4.02 -0.59
CA VAL A 93 4.21 5.06 -1.61
C VAL A 93 3.47 4.50 -2.81
N HIS A 94 3.92 3.34 -3.30
CA HIS A 94 3.34 2.66 -4.44
C HIS A 94 1.89 2.28 -4.19
N ASP A 95 1.59 1.66 -3.05
CA ASP A 95 0.23 1.25 -2.71
C ASP A 95 -0.70 2.46 -2.55
N TYR A 96 -0.23 3.52 -1.88
CA TYR A 96 -1.00 4.74 -1.71
C TYR A 96 -1.29 5.40 -3.06
N PHE A 97 -0.28 5.71 -3.87
CA PHE A 97 -0.50 6.35 -5.17
C PHE A 97 -1.30 5.49 -6.13
N SER A 98 -1.08 4.17 -6.16
CA SER A 98 -1.86 3.25 -6.98
C SER A 98 -3.34 3.27 -6.61
N GLY A 99 -3.66 3.23 -5.32
CA GLY A 99 -5.03 3.35 -4.83
C GLY A 99 -5.68 4.67 -5.21
N MET A 100 -4.96 5.78 -5.02
CA MET A 100 -5.45 7.12 -5.35
C MET A 100 -5.61 7.37 -6.86
N MET A 101 -4.77 6.76 -7.69
CA MET A 101 -4.93 6.80 -9.14
C MET A 101 -6.13 5.97 -9.59
N SER A 102 -6.29 4.78 -9.02
CA SER A 102 -7.43 3.91 -9.31
C SER A 102 -8.75 4.58 -8.93
N GLU A 103 -8.85 5.15 -7.73
CA GLU A 103 -10.05 5.83 -7.22
C GLU A 103 -10.49 6.99 -8.13
N ARG A 104 -9.53 7.79 -8.62
CA ARG A 104 -9.80 8.89 -9.57
C ARG A 104 -10.12 8.44 -11.00
N ASN A 105 -9.90 7.16 -11.34
CA ASN A 105 -10.23 6.56 -12.63
C ASN A 105 -11.33 5.51 -12.46
N ASP A 106 -12.35 5.80 -11.66
CA ASP A 106 -13.53 4.96 -11.48
C ASP A 106 -13.24 3.58 -10.87
N GLY A 107 -12.13 3.38 -10.17
CA GLY A 107 -11.72 2.07 -9.63
C GLY A 107 -11.00 1.19 -10.65
N ALA A 108 -10.58 1.75 -11.78
CA ALA A 108 -9.84 1.03 -12.82
C ALA A 108 -8.54 0.41 -12.29
N SER A 109 -8.15 -0.72 -12.88
CA SER A 109 -6.87 -1.37 -12.58
C SER A 109 -5.69 -0.53 -13.08
N ILE A 110 -4.50 -0.70 -12.48
CA ILE A 110 -3.29 0.02 -12.94
C ILE A 110 -2.95 -0.30 -14.40
N ALA A 111 -3.25 -1.51 -14.87
CA ALA A 111 -3.06 -1.88 -16.26
C ALA A 111 -3.98 -1.07 -17.20
N GLU A 112 -5.24 -0.88 -16.81
CA GLU A 112 -6.21 -0.09 -17.57
C GLU A 112 -5.86 1.39 -17.55
N VAL A 113 -5.47 1.93 -16.39
CA VAL A 113 -4.97 3.31 -16.27
C VAL A 113 -3.75 3.51 -17.16
N THR A 114 -2.81 2.57 -17.14
CA THR A 114 -1.62 2.59 -18.01
C THR A 114 -2.00 2.64 -19.48
N GLY A 115 -2.89 1.74 -19.94
CA GLY A 115 -3.35 1.73 -21.33
C GLY A 115 -4.08 3.01 -21.75
N ARG A 116 -4.80 3.66 -20.83
CA ARG A 116 -5.50 4.93 -21.09
C ARG A 116 -4.54 6.12 -21.27
N TYR A 117 -3.48 6.20 -20.46
CA TYR A 117 -2.59 7.37 -20.43
C TYR A 117 -1.27 7.19 -21.20
N LEU A 118 -0.77 5.97 -21.35
CA LEU A 118 0.53 5.67 -21.95
C LEU A 118 0.44 4.91 -23.29
N GLY A 119 -0.75 4.42 -23.66
CA GLY A 119 -0.96 3.58 -24.86
C GLY A 119 -0.50 2.15 -24.66
#